data_AF-A0AAX3ZXP1-F1
#
_entry.id   AF-A0AAX3ZXP1-F1
#
_cell.length_a   1.000
_cell.length_b   1.000
_cell.length_c   1.000
_cell.angle_alpha   90.00
_cell.angle_beta   90.00
_cell.angle_gamma   90.00
#
_symmetry.space_group_name_H-M   'P 1'
#
loop_
_entity.id
_entity.type
_entity.pdbx_description
1 polymer ?
#
loop_
_entity_poly.entity_id
_entity_poly.type
_entity_poly.pdbx_seq_one_letter_code
_entity_poly.pdbx_strand_id
1 'polypeptide(L)'
;MVEMFSLDPKTAELLRDYCGDWLAELRNLSVPAQRLGTVDGFGTLGSAQALRDKFAQKAVGGPDALVDVLASHIAVVEAMQAQFQACIDNAFDQESSNVSTLRSIDQPN
;
A
#
# COMPACT_ATOMS: atom_id res chain seq x y z
N MET A 1 -22.84 -4.67 11.47
CA MET A 1 -22.98 -5.60 10.34
C MET A 1 -22.03 -5.07 9.28
N VAL A 2 -20.82 -5.63 9.18
CA VAL A 2 -19.88 -5.23 8.12
C VAL A 2 -20.38 -5.91 6.86
N GLU A 3 -20.74 -5.14 5.84
CA GLU A 3 -21.03 -5.73 4.53
C GLU A 3 -19.80 -6.52 4.08
N MET A 4 -20.01 -7.80 3.77
CA MET A 4 -18.96 -8.64 3.22
C MET A 4 -18.66 -8.11 1.82
N PHE A 5 -17.55 -7.39 1.69
CA PHE A 5 -17.02 -6.92 0.42
C PHE A 5 -16.66 -8.14 -0.44
N SER A 6 -17.49 -8.43 -1.44
CA SER A 6 -17.31 -9.56 -2.35
C SER A 6 -16.81 -9.05 -3.70
N LEU A 7 -15.66 -9.57 -4.13
CA LEU A 7 -15.02 -9.29 -5.40
C LEU A 7 -14.91 -10.59 -6.20
N ASP A 8 -14.97 -10.49 -7.53
CA ASP A 8 -14.56 -11.59 -8.40
C ASP A 8 -13.09 -11.95 -8.13
N PRO A 9 -12.71 -13.24 -7.99
CA PRO A 9 -11.35 -13.64 -7.61
C PRO A 9 -10.27 -13.14 -8.56
N LYS A 10 -10.51 -13.17 -9.88
CA LYS A 10 -9.54 -12.69 -10.87
C LYS A 10 -9.34 -11.19 -10.76
N THR A 11 -10.40 -10.45 -10.48
CA THR A 11 -10.33 -9.01 -10.23
C THR A 11 -9.56 -8.73 -8.93
N ALA A 12 -9.78 -9.51 -7.87
CA ALA A 12 -9.03 -9.39 -6.63
C ALA A 12 -7.53 -9.70 -6.81
N GLU A 13 -7.18 -10.72 -7.60
CA GLU A 13 -5.79 -11.02 -7.98
C GLU A 13 -5.11 -9.84 -8.68
N LEU A 14 -5.76 -9.29 -9.71
CA LEU A 14 -5.24 -8.12 -10.43
C LEU A 14 -5.02 -6.94 -9.49
N LEU A 15 -5.98 -6.62 -8.62
CA LEU A 15 -5.87 -5.52 -7.67
C LEU A 15 -4.77 -5.75 -6.65
N ARG A 16 -4.60 -6.98 -6.14
CA ARG A 16 -3.53 -7.38 -5.23
C ARG A 16 -2.15 -7.20 -5.87
N ASP A 17 -2.03 -7.52 -7.15
CA ASP A 17 -0.79 -7.36 -7.92
C ASP A 17 -0.49 -5.88 -8.18
N TYR A 18 -1.48 -5.09 -8.60
CA TYR A 18 -1.33 -3.64 -8.76
C TYR A 18 -0.96 -2.93 -7.46
N CYS A 19 -1.51 -3.36 -6.32
CA CYS A 19 -1.07 -2.86 -5.01
C CYS A 19 0.43 -3.17 -4.77
N GLY A 20 0.90 -4.34 -5.20
CA GLY A 20 2.32 -4.72 -5.12
C GLY A 20 3.22 -3.80 -5.93
N ASP A 21 2.86 -3.54 -7.19
CA ASP A 21 3.59 -2.62 -8.07
C ASP A 21 3.61 -1.20 -7.48
N TRP A 22 2.46 -0.73 -7.00
CA TRP A 22 2.35 0.60 -6.41
C TRP A 22 3.14 0.74 -5.11
N LEU A 23 3.17 -0.29 -4.26
CA LEU A 23 4.03 -0.33 -3.07
C LEU A 23 5.51 -0.24 -3.44
N ALA A 24 5.93 -0.92 -4.51
CA ALA A 24 7.31 -0.85 -4.98
C ALA A 24 7.67 0.58 -5.41
N GLU A 25 6.78 1.26 -6.14
CA GLU A 25 6.97 2.67 -6.53
C GLU A 25 7.07 3.61 -5.32
N LEU A 26 6.14 3.50 -4.36
CA LEU A 26 6.16 4.34 -3.15
C LEU A 26 7.42 4.13 -2.30
N ARG A 27 7.87 2.88 -2.17
CA ARG A 27 9.12 2.55 -1.46
C ARG A 27 10.35 3.09 -2.21
N ASN A 28 10.35 3.02 -3.54
CA ASN A 28 11.40 3.62 -4.36
C ASN A 28 11.45 5.16 -4.21
N LEU A 29 10.30 5.83 -4.08
CA LEU A 29 10.22 7.27 -3.84
C LEU A 29 10.67 7.70 -2.43
N SER A 30 10.67 6.78 -1.47
CA SER A 30 11.12 7.08 -0.09
C SER A 30 12.61 7.43 -0.04
N VAL A 31 13.43 6.83 -0.90
CA VAL A 31 14.88 7.10 -0.97
C VAL A 31 15.20 8.54 -1.41
N PRO A 32 14.71 9.05 -2.56
CA PRO A 32 14.93 10.44 -2.93
C PRO A 32 14.24 11.41 -1.96
N ALA A 33 13.09 11.05 -1.36
CA ALA A 33 12.45 11.88 -0.33
C ALA A 33 13.36 12.10 0.88
N GLN A 34 14.03 11.06 1.37
CA GLN A 34 15.02 11.20 2.44
C GLN A 34 16.20 12.10 2.05
N ARG A 35 16.69 11.98 0.80
CA ARG A 35 17.79 12.81 0.29
C ARG A 35 17.44 14.29 0.19
N LEU A 36 16.16 14.63 0.01
CA LEU A 36 15.70 16.02 0.05
C LEU A 36 15.93 16.67 1.43
N GLY A 37 15.97 15.88 2.50
CA GLY A 37 16.28 16.34 3.85
C GLY A 37 17.71 16.86 4.01
N THR A 38 18.61 16.51 3.10
CA THR A 38 20.04 16.85 3.18
C THR A 38 20.51 17.67 1.98
N VAL A 39 19.60 18.30 1.23
CA VAL A 39 19.98 19.17 0.10
C VAL A 39 20.71 20.40 0.62
N ASP A 40 21.86 20.67 0.02
CA ASP A 40 22.73 21.80 0.36
C ASP A 40 23.01 22.66 -0.89
N GLY A 41 23.87 23.68 -0.77
CA GLY A 41 24.25 24.56 -1.87
C GLY A 41 23.42 25.84 -1.96
N PHE A 42 22.65 26.18 -0.92
CA PHE A 42 21.85 27.39 -0.88
C PHE A 42 22.68 28.67 -0.69
N GLY A 43 23.89 28.56 -0.12
CA GLY A 43 24.77 29.69 0.19
C GLY A 43 24.63 30.20 1.64
N THR A 44 25.23 31.35 1.93
CA THR A 44 25.39 31.86 3.31
C THR A 44 24.48 33.03 3.66
N LEU A 45 23.67 33.53 2.71
CA LEU A 45 22.68 34.56 2.99
C LEU A 45 21.61 33.99 3.94
N GLY A 46 21.09 34.82 4.86
CA GLY A 46 20.07 34.36 5.82
C GLY A 46 18.80 33.82 5.14
N SER A 47 18.41 34.40 4.00
CA SER A 47 17.30 33.90 3.18
C SER A 47 17.56 32.52 2.58
N ALA A 48 18.80 32.26 2.17
CA ALA A 48 19.22 30.96 1.65
C ALA A 48 19.18 29.87 2.73
N GLN A 49 19.65 30.19 3.95
CA GLN A 49 19.57 29.27 5.08
C GLN A 49 18.11 28.97 5.45
N ALA A 50 17.25 29.99 5.49
CA ALA A 50 15.82 29.80 5.74
C ALA A 50 15.14 28.91 4.66
N LEU A 51 15.58 29.00 3.40
CA LEU A 51 15.07 28.15 2.33
C LEU A 51 15.52 26.69 2.51
N ARG A 52 16.82 26.48 2.79
CA ARG A 52 17.37 25.15 3.11
C ARG A 52 16.56 24.47 4.21
N ASP A 53 16.33 25.18 5.32
CA ASP A 53 15.65 24.63 6.48
C ASP A 53 14.18 24.28 6.15
N LYS A 54 13.49 25.10 5.32
CA LYS A 54 12.15 24.78 4.82
C LYS A 54 12.13 23.53 3.94
N PHE A 55 13.07 23.39 3.03
CA PHE A 55 13.17 22.19 2.18
C PHE A 55 13.45 20.94 3.01
N ALA A 56 14.39 21.04 3.96
CA ALA A 56 14.71 19.95 4.87
C ALA A 56 13.48 19.50 5.66
N GLN A 57 12.74 20.44 6.26
CA GLN A 57 11.51 20.15 7.00
C GLN A 57 10.42 19.56 6.11
N LYS A 58 10.28 20.04 4.87
CA LYS A 58 9.26 19.52 3.95
C LYS A 58 9.58 18.10 3.48
N ALA A 59 10.85 17.72 3.48
CA ALA A 59 11.30 16.37 3.19
C ALA A 59 11.17 15.44 4.40
N VAL A 60 11.70 15.86 5.56
CA VAL A 60 11.87 15.03 6.76
C VAL A 60 11.65 15.87 8.03
N GLY A 61 10.88 15.33 8.98
CA GLY A 61 10.79 15.85 10.36
C GLY A 61 9.98 17.14 10.55
N GLY A 62 9.43 17.72 9.48
CA GLY A 62 8.44 18.80 9.54
C GLY A 62 6.99 18.28 9.49
N PRO A 63 6.00 19.17 9.70
CA PRO A 63 4.59 18.84 9.49
C PRO A 63 4.36 18.42 8.03
N ASP A 64 3.65 17.30 7.84
CA ASP A 64 3.40 16.71 6.52
C ASP A 64 4.70 16.55 5.71
N ALA A 65 5.76 16.11 6.39
CA ALA A 65 7.01 15.75 5.75
C ALA A 65 6.74 14.64 4.73
N LEU A 66 7.38 14.77 3.55
CA LEU A 66 7.17 13.84 2.45
C LEU A 66 7.41 12.38 2.85
N VAL A 67 8.42 12.11 3.68
CA VAL A 67 8.69 10.76 4.19
C VAL A 67 7.51 10.20 5.01
N ASP A 68 6.91 11.01 5.87
CA ASP A 68 5.79 10.58 6.73
C ASP A 68 4.52 10.37 5.90
N VAL A 69 4.28 11.24 4.92
CA VAL A 69 3.17 11.10 3.97
C VAL A 69 3.32 9.82 3.14
N LEU A 70 4.52 9.56 2.61
CA LEU A 70 4.79 8.32 1.87
C LEU A 70 4.58 7.08 2.75
N ALA A 71 5.03 7.09 4.01
CA ALA A 71 4.81 6.00 4.95
C ALA A 71 3.31 5.75 5.22
N SER A 72 2.54 6.83 5.38
CA SER A 72 1.08 6.75 5.54
C SER A 72 0.41 6.14 4.31
N HIS A 73 0.79 6.57 3.11
CA HIS A 73 0.28 6.00 1.86
C HIS A 73 0.63 4.52 1.70
N ILE A 74 1.88 4.13 2.03
CA ILE A 74 2.31 2.73 2.03
C ILE A 74 1.42 1.90 2.94
N ALA A 75 1.15 2.35 4.17
CA ALA A 75 0.32 1.62 5.11
C ALA A 75 -1.11 1.39 4.61
N VAL A 76 -1.70 2.40 3.93
CA VAL A 76 -3.03 2.25 3.32
C VAL A 76 -3.00 1.21 2.20
N VAL A 77 -2.00 1.25 1.32
CA VAL A 77 -1.90 0.32 0.19
C VAL A 77 -1.59 -1.11 0.66
N GLU A 78 -0.79 -1.29 1.71
CA GLU A 78 -0.58 -2.58 2.37
C GLU A 78 -1.90 -3.15 2.91
N ALA A 79 -2.72 -2.32 3.57
CA ALA A 79 -4.04 -2.74 4.05
C ALA A 79 -4.98 -3.11 2.89
N MET A 80 -4.96 -2.36 1.79
CA MET A 80 -5.72 -2.70 0.58
C MET A 80 -5.27 -4.04 -0.01
N GLN A 81 -3.96 -4.26 -0.15
CA GLN A 81 -3.41 -5.51 -0.67
C GLN A 81 -3.83 -6.71 0.17
N ALA A 82 -3.76 -6.59 1.50
CA ALA A 82 -4.18 -7.63 2.43
C ALA A 82 -5.68 -7.92 2.31
N GLN A 83 -6.51 -6.89 2.12
CA GLN A 83 -7.95 -7.08 1.91
C GLN A 83 -8.26 -7.82 0.61
N PHE A 84 -7.56 -7.52 -0.48
CA PHE A 84 -7.73 -8.24 -1.74
C PHE A 84 -7.25 -9.69 -1.63
N GLN A 85 -6.16 -9.94 -0.90
CA GLN A 85 -5.71 -11.30 -0.60
C GLN A 85 -6.79 -12.08 0.17
N ALA A 86 -7.39 -11.47 1.19
CA ALA A 86 -8.47 -12.11 1.95
C ALA A 86 -9.70 -12.41 1.08
N CYS A 87 -10.04 -11.57 0.09
CA CYS A 87 -11.10 -11.88 -0.87
C CYS A 87 -10.78 -13.13 -1.71
N ILE A 88 -9.53 -13.29 -2.16
CA ILE A 88 -9.08 -14.47 -2.92
C ILE A 88 -9.20 -15.73 -2.06
N ASP A 89 -8.66 -15.68 -0.83
CA ASP A 89 -8.65 -16.82 0.09
C ASP A 89 -10.07 -17.27 0.42
N ASN A 90 -10.96 -16.33 0.73
CA ASN A 90 -12.37 -16.61 1.02
C ASN A 90 -13.10 -17.27 -0.17
N ALA A 91 -12.81 -16.85 -1.40
CA ALA A 91 -13.43 -17.44 -2.58
C ALA A 91 -12.96 -18.89 -2.80
N PHE A 92 -11.67 -19.16 -2.59
CA PHE A 92 -11.10 -20.50 -2.69
C PHE A 92 -11.69 -21.45 -1.63
N ASP A 93 -11.83 -20.98 -0.38
CA ASP A 93 -12.44 -21.74 0.71
C ASP A 93 -13.90 -22.08 0.42
N GLN A 94 -14.67 -21.11 -0.11
CA GLN A 94 -16.05 -21.33 -0.54
C GLN A 94 -16.15 -22.37 -1.66
N GLU A 95 -15.28 -22.28 -2.68
CA GLU A 95 -15.25 -23.25 -3.78
C GLU A 95 -14.93 -24.67 -3.28
N SER A 96 -13.91 -24.81 -2.42
CA SER A 96 -13.53 -26.10 -1.81
C SER A 96 -14.67 -26.71 -0.99
N SER A 97 -15.36 -25.89 -0.19
CA SER A 97 -16.54 -26.30 0.59
C SER A 97 -17.69 -26.75 -0.31
N ASN A 98 -17.96 -26.00 -1.39
CA ASN A 98 -19.02 -26.32 -2.34
C ASN A 98 -18.73 -27.64 -3.08
N VAL A 99 -17.50 -27.84 -3.55
CA VAL A 99 -17.06 -29.09 -4.21
C VAL A 99 -17.20 -30.29 -3.27
N SER A 100 -16.81 -30.12 -2.00
CA SER A 100 -16.94 -31.17 -0.99
C SER A 100 -18.40 -31.55 -0.72
N THR A 101 -19.29 -30.55 -0.68
CA THR A 101 -20.74 -30.75 -0.51
C THR A 101 -21.36 -31.43 -1.73
N LEU A 102 -20.95 -31.07 -2.94
CA LEU A 102 -21.46 -31.72 -4.15
C LEU A 102 -21.04 -33.20 -4.23
N ARG A 103 -19.80 -33.51 -3.85
CA ARG A 103 -19.32 -34.90 -3.80
C ARG A 103 -20.07 -35.76 -2.78
N SER A 104 -20.43 -35.20 -1.63
CA SER A 104 -21.20 -35.95 -0.62
C SER A 104 -22.64 -36.23 -1.07
N ILE A 105 -23.23 -35.37 -1.89
CA ILE A 105 -24.56 -35.59 -2.49
C ILE A 105 -24.51 -36.65 -3.61
N ASP A 106 -23.41 -36.74 -4.35
CA ASP A 106 -23.25 -37.64 -5.50
C ASP A 106 -22.91 -39.10 -5.11
N GLN A 107 -22.51 -39.37 -3.87
CA GLN A 107 -22.28 -40.75 -3.43
C GLN A 107 -23.63 -41.50 -3.28
N PRO A 108 -23.89 -42.58 -4.06
CA PRO A 108 -25.07 -43.41 -3.84
C PRO A 108 -24.96 -44.11 -2.49
N ASN A 109 -26.08 -44.17 -1.77
CA ASN A 109 -26.22 -44.86 -0.49
C ASN A 109 -25.64 -46.29 -0.50
#